data_AF-A0A8S0FXG6-F1
#
_entry.id   AF-A0A8S0FXG6-F1
#
_cell.length_a   1.000
_cell.length_b   1.000
_cell.length_c   1.000
_cell.angle_alpha   90.00
_cell.angle_beta   90.00
_cell.angle_gamma   90.00
#
_symmetry.space_group_name_H-M   'P 1'
#
loop_
_entity.id
_entity.type
_entity.pdbx_description
1 polymer ?
#
loop_
_entity_poly.entity_id
_entity_poly.type
_entity_poly.pdbx_seq_one_letter_code
_entity_poly.pdbx_strand_id
1 'polypeptide(L)'
;MSLLQIDTINIVARSPYLVLFSRLGNYPAQWLDESLARGELMEYWAHEACFMPRSDFRLIRHRMLAPEKMGWKYKDAWMQEHAAEIALLIQHIHDRGPVRSADFEHPRKGASGWWEWKPHKRHLEGLFTAGKVMVIERRNLPARL
;
A
#
# COMPACT_ATOMS: atom_id res chain seq x y z
N MET A 1 11.80 17.36 0.25
CA MET A 1 10.75 16.34 0.20
C MET A 1 10.08 16.43 -1.15
N SER A 2 10.31 15.44 -2.01
CA SER A 2 9.73 15.38 -3.35
C SER A 2 8.64 14.30 -3.34
N LEU A 3 7.37 14.71 -3.40
CA LEU A 3 6.23 13.81 -3.36
C LEU A 3 5.64 13.67 -4.76
N LEU A 4 5.40 12.43 -5.18
CA LEU A 4 4.67 12.13 -6.42
C LEU A 4 3.34 11.47 -6.05
N GLN A 5 2.25 12.22 -6.14
CA GLN A 5 0.91 11.75 -5.75
C GLN A 5 0.48 10.56 -6.61
N ILE A 6 -0.08 9.54 -5.94
CA ILE A 6 -0.72 8.39 -6.56
C ILE A 6 -2.21 8.72 -6.72
N ASP A 7 -2.69 8.59 -7.95
CA ASP A 7 -4.08 8.83 -8.30
C ASP A 7 -4.66 7.61 -9.04
N THR A 8 -5.96 7.39 -8.90
CA THR A 8 -6.70 6.30 -9.53
C THR A 8 -7.16 6.64 -10.95
N ILE A 9 -7.19 7.92 -11.33
CA ILE A 9 -7.57 8.34 -12.69
C ILE A 9 -6.57 7.81 -13.72
N ASN A 10 -7.06 7.19 -14.79
CA ASN A 10 -6.25 6.48 -15.78
C ASN A 10 -6.72 6.62 -17.25
N ILE A 11 -7.42 7.71 -17.62
CA ILE A 11 -8.03 7.87 -18.95
C ILE A 11 -7.00 7.76 -20.09
N VAL A 12 -5.83 8.39 -19.93
CA VAL A 12 -4.73 8.34 -20.92
C VAL A 12 -3.55 7.56 -20.34
N ALA A 13 -3.11 7.98 -19.16
CA ALA A 13 -2.18 7.28 -18.28
C ALA A 13 -2.49 7.72 -16.85
N ARG A 14 -1.91 7.05 -15.85
CA ARG A 14 -2.10 7.51 -14.47
C ARG A 14 -1.30 8.77 -14.18
N SER A 15 -1.84 9.59 -13.28
CA SER A 15 -1.26 10.88 -12.87
C SER A 15 0.27 10.85 -12.61
N PRO A 16 0.83 9.87 -11.84
CA PRO A 16 2.27 9.82 -11.61
C PRO A 16 3.11 9.81 -12.89
N TYR A 17 2.66 9.04 -13.89
CA TYR A 17 3.41 8.87 -15.13
C TYR A 17 3.31 10.11 -16.03
N LEU A 18 2.16 10.78 -16.03
CA LEU A 18 1.94 12.03 -16.74
C LEU A 18 2.78 13.17 -16.15
N VAL A 19 2.83 13.27 -14.82
CA VAL A 19 3.64 14.28 -14.12
C VAL A 19 5.13 14.07 -14.41
N LEU A 20 5.61 12.82 -14.39
CA LEU A 20 6.99 12.51 -14.75
C LEU A 20 7.29 12.84 -16.21
N PHE A 21 6.40 12.46 -17.14
CA PHE A 21 6.57 12.78 -18.56
C PHE A 21 6.67 14.29 -18.79
N SER A 22 5.81 15.08 -18.14
CA SER A 22 5.83 16.54 -18.25
C SER A 22 7.13 17.17 -17.75
N ARG A 23 7.86 16.52 -16.84
CA ARG A 23 9.09 17.05 -16.23
C ARG A 23 10.36 16.52 -16.88
N LEU A 24 10.34 15.25 -17.28
CA LEU A 24 11.50 14.51 -17.78
C LEU A 24 11.48 14.34 -19.31
N GLY A 25 10.35 14.62 -19.96
CA GLY A 25 10.13 14.28 -21.36
C GLY A 25 9.95 12.77 -21.54
N ASN A 26 10.50 12.23 -22.63
CA ASN A 26 10.46 10.79 -22.86
C ASN A 26 11.35 10.06 -21.83
N TYR A 27 10.73 9.24 -20.99
CA TYR A 27 11.42 8.39 -20.02
C TYR A 27 10.84 6.97 -20.07
N PRO A 28 11.60 5.94 -19.68
CA PRO A 28 11.07 4.59 -19.59
C PRO A 28 10.01 4.52 -18.48
N ALA A 29 8.74 4.31 -18.84
CA ALA A 29 7.65 4.27 -17.84
C ALA A 29 7.88 3.21 -16.74
N GLN A 30 8.50 2.08 -17.11
CA GLN A 30 8.88 0.99 -16.20
C GLN A 30 9.83 1.44 -15.09
N TRP A 31 10.61 2.51 -15.32
CA TRP A 31 11.56 3.03 -14.35
C TRP A 31 10.91 3.35 -13.00
N LEU A 32 9.69 3.90 -12.99
CA LEU A 32 8.99 4.22 -11.74
C LEU A 32 8.65 2.95 -10.94
N ASP A 33 8.10 1.94 -11.61
CA ASP A 33 7.71 0.67 -10.99
C ASP A 33 8.94 -0.12 -10.53
N GLU A 34 10.02 -0.11 -11.31
CA GLU A 34 11.28 -0.72 -10.92
C GLU A 34 11.96 0.00 -9.76
N SER A 35 11.89 1.33 -9.69
CA SER A 35 12.46 2.10 -8.59
C SER A 35 11.75 1.79 -7.27
N LEU A 36 10.43 1.55 -7.32
CA LEU A 36 9.67 1.02 -6.19
C LEU A 36 10.13 -0.40 -5.84
N ALA A 37 10.22 -1.30 -6.82
CA ALA A 37 10.61 -2.69 -6.60
C ALA A 37 12.04 -2.85 -6.06
N ARG A 38 12.97 -1.98 -6.44
CA ARG A 38 14.33 -1.89 -5.89
C ARG A 38 14.38 -1.26 -4.49
N GLY A 39 13.27 -0.70 -4.01
CA GLY A 39 13.18 -0.03 -2.71
C GLY A 39 13.86 1.34 -2.67
N GLU A 40 14.13 1.95 -3.83
CA GLU A 40 14.62 3.33 -3.95
C GLU A 40 13.50 4.32 -3.59
N LEU A 41 12.27 3.95 -3.94
CA LEU A 41 11.03 4.62 -3.57
C LEU A 41 10.24 3.78 -2.57
N MET A 42 9.34 4.45 -1.86
CA MET A 42 8.31 3.82 -1.05
C MET A 42 6.97 4.55 -1.24
N GLU A 43 5.88 3.83 -1.05
CA GLU A 43 4.53 4.42 -0.98
C GLU A 43 4.17 4.71 0.48
N TYR A 44 3.64 5.91 0.76
CA TYR A 44 3.08 6.20 2.07
C TYR A 44 2.07 7.36 2.03
N TRP A 45 1.34 7.53 3.14
CA TRP A 45 0.51 8.70 3.41
C TRP A 45 1.37 9.88 3.87
N ALA A 46 1.84 10.68 2.92
CA ALA A 46 2.35 12.02 3.23
C ALA A 46 1.19 13.00 3.36
N HIS A 47 0.96 13.86 2.37
CA HIS A 47 -0.30 14.61 2.33
C HIS A 47 -1.44 13.68 1.91
N GLU A 48 -1.28 13.05 0.75
CA GLU A 48 -2.09 11.94 0.26
C GLU A 48 -1.20 10.74 -0.10
N ALA A 49 -1.78 9.67 -0.65
CA ALA A 49 -1.01 8.54 -1.15
C ALA A 49 0.00 9.04 -2.19
N CYS A 50 1.28 8.76 -1.97
CA CYS A 50 2.34 9.22 -2.86
C CYS A 50 3.53 8.27 -2.86
N PHE A 51 4.29 8.30 -3.95
CA PHE A 51 5.67 7.82 -3.97
C PHE A 51 6.59 8.86 -3.32
N MET A 52 7.57 8.37 -2.57
CA MET A 52 8.60 9.17 -1.94
C MET A 52 9.93 8.43 -1.89
N PRO A 53 11.07 9.15 -1.91
CA PRO A 53 12.38 8.55 -1.74
C PRO A 53 12.49 7.81 -0.40
N ARG A 54 13.16 6.67 -0.39
CA ARG A 54 13.45 5.92 0.86
C ARG A 54 14.15 6.78 1.92
N SER A 55 14.98 7.74 1.50
CA SER A 55 15.66 8.68 2.41
C SER A 55 14.70 9.48 3.28
N ASP A 56 13.49 9.75 2.80
CA ASP A 56 12.48 10.56 3.46
C ASP A 56 11.69 9.76 4.53
N PHE A 57 11.98 8.47 4.69
CA PHE A 57 11.35 7.60 5.72
C PHE A 57 11.47 8.17 7.13
N ARG A 58 12.61 8.76 7.48
CA ARG A 58 12.79 9.37 8.80
C ARG A 58 11.86 10.56 9.02
N LEU A 59 11.47 11.26 7.96
CA LEU A 59 10.58 12.42 8.04
C LEU A 59 9.14 12.01 8.34
N ILE A 60 8.68 10.86 7.83
CA ILE A 60 7.30 10.39 8.00
C ILE A 60 7.12 9.35 9.11
N ARG A 61 8.20 8.82 9.70
CA ARG A 61 8.19 7.77 10.73
C ARG A 61 7.26 8.11 11.90
N HIS A 62 7.23 9.38 12.31
CA HIS A 62 6.40 9.85 13.42
C HIS A 62 4.90 9.58 13.20
N ARG A 63 4.43 9.57 11.94
CA ARG A 63 3.03 9.27 11.59
C ARG A 63 2.72 7.78 11.67
N MET A 64 3.68 6.93 11.32
CA MET A 64 3.56 5.48 11.46
C MET A 64 3.53 5.05 12.93
N LEU A 65 4.22 5.78 13.80
CA LEU A 65 4.24 5.53 15.25
C LEU A 65 3.00 6.06 15.98
N ALA A 66 2.30 7.01 15.37
CA ALA A 66 1.05 7.59 15.88
C ALA A 66 -0.07 7.54 14.83
N PRO A 67 -0.41 6.34 14.31
CA PRO A 67 -1.36 6.20 13.21
C PRO A 67 -2.77 6.62 13.61
N GLU A 68 -3.12 6.61 14.90
CA GLU A 68 -4.38 7.12 15.45
C GLU A 68 -4.60 8.60 15.15
N LYS A 69 -3.54 9.37 14.89
CA LYS A 69 -3.60 10.79 14.50
C LYS A 69 -3.86 11.00 13.00
N MET A 70 -3.91 9.93 12.20
CA MET A 70 -4.12 10.00 10.75
C MET A 70 -5.59 10.13 10.33
N GLY A 71 -6.50 10.28 11.31
CA GLY A 71 -7.92 10.47 11.07
C GLY A 71 -8.54 9.28 10.35
N TRP A 72 -9.30 9.52 9.28
CA TRP A 72 -10.02 8.46 8.57
C TRP A 72 -9.11 7.38 7.94
N LYS A 73 -7.81 7.66 7.76
CA LYS A 73 -6.79 6.75 7.20
C LYS A 73 -6.40 5.62 8.16
N TYR A 74 -6.80 5.70 9.44
CA TYR A 74 -6.59 4.67 10.44
C TYR A 74 -7.79 4.57 11.38
N LYS A 75 -8.28 3.36 11.63
CA LYS A 75 -9.42 3.13 12.54
C LYS A 75 -8.97 2.26 13.70
N ASP A 76 -8.58 2.89 14.80
CA ASP A 76 -8.02 2.20 15.96
C ASP A 76 -8.95 1.10 16.50
N ALA A 77 -10.24 1.41 16.71
CA ALA A 77 -11.22 0.44 17.17
C ALA A 77 -11.27 -0.85 16.31
N TRP A 78 -11.13 -0.71 14.98
CA TRP A 78 -11.09 -1.86 14.07
C TRP A 78 -9.81 -2.69 14.24
N MET A 79 -8.67 -2.02 14.46
CA MET A 79 -7.39 -2.71 14.65
C MET A 79 -7.37 -3.48 15.97
N GLN A 80 -8.02 -2.96 17.01
CA GLN A 80 -8.18 -3.65 18.29
C GLN A 80 -9.16 -4.82 18.19
N GLU A 81 -10.33 -4.59 17.59
CA GLU A 81 -11.37 -5.62 17.43
C GLU A 81 -10.88 -6.84 16.65
N HIS A 82 -10.06 -6.63 15.61
CA HIS A 82 -9.56 -7.69 14.74
C HIS A 82 -8.07 -8.04 14.97
N ALA A 83 -7.52 -7.74 16.16
CA ALA A 83 -6.09 -7.91 16.43
C ALA A 83 -5.57 -9.34 16.17
N ALA A 84 -6.37 -10.36 16.50
CA ALA A 84 -6.01 -11.76 16.29
C ALA A 84 -5.92 -12.13 14.79
N GLU A 85 -6.89 -11.70 13.99
CA GLU A 85 -6.91 -11.91 12.54
C GLU A 85 -5.75 -11.18 11.85
N ILE A 86 -5.46 -9.96 12.29
CA ILE A 86 -4.35 -9.14 11.80
C ILE A 86 -3.00 -9.79 12.10
N ALA A 87 -2.83 -10.36 13.30
CA ALA A 87 -1.61 -11.08 13.65
C ALA A 87 -1.39 -12.29 12.74
N LEU A 88 -2.46 -13.04 12.45
CA LEU A 88 -2.41 -14.18 11.54
C LEU A 88 -2.12 -13.75 10.09
N LEU A 89 -2.63 -12.60 9.65
CA LEU A 89 -2.27 -12.01 8.35
C LEU A 89 -0.79 -11.63 8.28
N ILE A 90 -0.23 -11.00 9.32
CA ILE A 90 1.21 -10.68 9.38
C ILE A 90 2.04 -11.97 9.29
N GLN A 91 1.66 -13.00 10.05
CA GLN A 91 2.36 -14.28 10.03
C GLN A 91 2.29 -14.91 8.64
N HIS A 92 1.13 -14.86 7.98
CA HIS A 92 0.98 -15.35 6.62
C HIS A 92 1.91 -14.61 5.64
N ILE A 93 1.99 -13.28 5.71
CA ILE A 93 2.89 -12.48 4.86
C ILE A 93 4.36 -12.84 5.12
N HIS A 94 4.72 -13.08 6.38
CA HIS A 94 6.07 -13.53 6.74
C HIS A 94 6.39 -14.90 6.13
N ASP A 95 5.47 -15.86 6.21
CA ASP A 95 5.74 -17.26 5.82
C ASP A 95 5.54 -17.53 4.32
N ARG A 96 4.60 -16.84 3.68
CA ARG A 96 4.22 -17.03 2.26
C ARG A 96 4.67 -15.89 1.36
N GLY A 97 5.17 -14.81 1.95
CA GLY A 97 5.62 -13.64 1.23
C GLY A 97 4.49 -12.63 0.92
N PRO A 98 4.79 -11.66 0.04
CA PRO A 98 3.97 -10.48 -0.17
C PRO A 98 2.60 -10.78 -0.81
N VAL A 99 1.56 -10.09 -0.35
CA VAL A 99 0.15 -10.32 -0.74
C VAL A 99 -0.52 -9.05 -1.25
N ARG A 100 -1.62 -9.19 -1.99
CA ARG A 100 -2.49 -8.09 -2.44
C ARG A 100 -3.89 -8.26 -1.87
N SER A 101 -4.61 -7.17 -1.70
CA SER A 101 -6.03 -7.25 -1.29
C SER A 101 -6.87 -8.14 -2.23
N ALA A 102 -6.54 -8.15 -3.53
CA ALA A 102 -7.21 -8.98 -4.54
C ALA A 102 -6.92 -10.49 -4.40
N ASP A 103 -5.81 -10.89 -3.75
CA ASP A 103 -5.50 -12.30 -3.53
C ASP A 103 -6.46 -12.95 -2.52
N PHE A 104 -7.24 -12.12 -1.80
CA PHE A 104 -8.25 -12.54 -0.83
C PHE A 104 -9.69 -12.51 -1.39
N GLU A 105 -9.91 -12.17 -2.67
CA GLU A 105 -11.23 -12.15 -3.30
C GLU A 105 -11.57 -13.52 -3.97
N HIS A 106 -12.56 -14.22 -3.39
CA HIS A 106 -13.25 -15.50 -3.76
C HIS A 106 -12.42 -16.75 -4.19
N PRO A 107 -12.62 -17.89 -3.50
CA PRO A 107 -12.89 -19.14 -4.20
C PRO A 107 -14.33 -19.14 -4.75
N ARG A 108 -14.52 -19.67 -5.97
CA ARG A 108 -15.85 -20.01 -6.50
C ARG A 108 -16.65 -20.83 -5.47
N LYS A 109 -17.99 -20.64 -5.47
CA LYS A 109 -19.00 -21.39 -4.67
C LYS A 109 -18.50 -22.76 -4.19
N GLY A 110 -18.36 -22.93 -2.87
CA GLY A 110 -18.21 -24.26 -2.26
C GLY A 110 -17.07 -24.46 -1.27
N ALA A 111 -16.18 -23.49 -1.06
CA ALA A 111 -15.14 -23.60 -0.02
C ALA A 111 -15.55 -22.82 1.24
N SER A 112 -16.22 -23.48 2.18
CA SER A 112 -16.37 -22.99 3.55
C SER A 112 -15.01 -23.10 4.26
N GLY A 113 -14.23 -22.03 4.20
CA GLY A 113 -13.01 -21.85 4.98
C GLY A 113 -13.10 -20.58 5.80
N TRP A 114 -12.15 -20.40 6.71
CA TRP A 114 -11.96 -19.24 7.59
C TRP A 114 -11.75 -17.87 6.86
N TRP A 115 -12.13 -17.80 5.57
CA TRP A 115 -11.84 -16.75 4.58
C TRP A 115 -13.11 -16.17 3.92
N GLU A 116 -14.27 -16.27 4.56
CA GLU A 116 -15.48 -15.59 4.07
C GLU A 116 -15.41 -14.06 4.32
N TRP A 117 -14.84 -13.37 3.34
CA TRP A 117 -15.26 -12.07 2.82
C TRP A 117 -15.51 -10.94 3.84
N LYS A 118 -14.50 -10.07 4.03
CA LYS A 118 -14.54 -8.58 3.88
C LYS A 118 -13.58 -7.73 4.75
N PRO A 119 -12.77 -8.23 5.73
CA PRO A 119 -11.96 -7.30 6.53
C PRO A 119 -10.49 -7.14 6.09
N HIS A 120 -9.94 -8.03 5.23
CA HIS A 120 -8.51 -8.02 4.87
C HIS A 120 -8.01 -6.74 4.21
N LYS A 121 -8.81 -6.12 3.33
CA LYS A 121 -8.43 -4.82 2.74
C LYS A 121 -8.21 -3.78 3.84
N ARG A 122 -9.10 -3.74 4.83
CA ARG A 122 -9.03 -2.76 5.93
C ARG A 122 -7.92 -3.11 6.93
N HIS A 123 -7.60 -4.40 7.11
CA HIS A 123 -6.40 -4.82 7.85
C HIS A 123 -5.13 -4.34 7.15
N LEU A 124 -5.00 -4.59 5.85
CA LEU A 124 -3.84 -4.16 5.06
C LEU A 124 -3.70 -2.64 5.04
N GLU A 125 -4.80 -1.89 4.88
CA GLU A 125 -4.79 -0.43 4.97
C GLU A 125 -4.34 0.06 6.36
N GLY A 126 -4.85 -0.54 7.44
CA GLY A 126 -4.45 -0.20 8.79
C GLY A 126 -2.97 -0.53 9.09
N LEU A 127 -2.50 -1.69 8.65
CA LEU A 127 -1.10 -2.11 8.76
C LEU A 127 -0.18 -1.20 7.94
N PHE A 128 -0.60 -0.82 6.73
CA PHE A 128 0.13 0.11 5.88
C PHE A 128 0.23 1.50 6.53
N THR A 129 -0.88 2.04 7.04
CA THR A 129 -0.87 3.33 7.74
C THR A 129 0.01 3.31 8.99
N ALA A 130 0.01 2.21 9.75
CA ALA A 130 0.89 1.99 10.91
C ALA A 130 2.35 1.63 10.52
N GLY A 131 2.67 1.57 9.23
CA GLY A 131 4.00 1.23 8.72
C GLY A 131 4.47 -0.19 9.08
N LYS A 132 3.54 -1.11 9.35
CA LYS A 132 3.82 -2.53 9.63
C LYS A 132 4.06 -3.35 8.36
N VAL A 133 3.49 -2.89 7.24
CA VAL A 133 3.70 -3.44 5.89
C VAL A 133 3.92 -2.27 4.92
N MET A 134 4.60 -2.52 3.80
CA MET A 134 4.93 -1.50 2.79
C MET A 134 4.71 -2.06 1.40
N VAL A 135 4.34 -1.19 0.45
CA VAL A 135 4.16 -1.63 -0.94
C VAL A 135 5.51 -1.88 -1.58
N ILE A 136 5.71 -3.10 -2.10
CA ILE A 136 6.93 -3.49 -2.81
C ILE A 136 6.75 -3.55 -4.33
N GLU A 137 5.50 -3.69 -4.80
CA GLU A 137 5.20 -3.88 -6.22
C GLU A 137 3.76 -3.44 -6.50
N ARG A 138 3.53 -2.87 -7.69
CA ARG A 138 2.19 -2.64 -8.22
C ARG A 138 2.02 -3.42 -9.51
N ARG A 139 0.98 -4.27 -9.58
CA ARG A 139 0.52 -4.88 -10.83
C ARG A 139 -0.89 -4.39 -11.12
N ASN A 140 -1.05 -3.44 -12.03
CA ASN A 140 -2.35 -2.89 -12.41
C ASN A 140 -3.19 -2.25 -11.27
N LEU A 141 -2.55 -1.70 -10.21
CA LEU A 141 -3.10 -1.01 -9.00
C LEU A 141 -3.29 -1.81 -7.70
N PRO A 142 -3.61 -3.11 -7.63
CA PRO A 142 -3.52 -3.80 -6.36
C PRO A 142 -2.05 -3.79 -5.91
N ALA A 143 -1.80 -2.99 -4.87
CA ALA A 143 -0.52 -2.87 -4.21
C ALA A 143 -0.20 -4.20 -3.54
N ARG A 144 1.02 -4.68 -3.75
CA ARG A 144 1.54 -5.87 -3.10
C ARG A 144 2.38 -5.43 -1.90
N LEU A 145 1.95 -5.87 -0.72
CA LEU A 145 2.46 -5.49 0.59
C LEU A 145 3.30 -6.61 1.20
#